data_AF-A0A429V643-F1
#
_entry.id   AF-A0A429V643-F1
#
_cell.length_a   1.000
_cell.length_b   1.000
_cell.length_c   1.000
_cell.angle_alpha   90.00
_cell.angle_beta   90.00
_cell.angle_gamma   90.00
#
_symmetry.space_group_name_H-M   'P 1'
#
loop_
_entity.id
_entity.type
_entity.pdbx_description
1 polymer ?
#
loop_
_entity_poly.entity_id
_entity_poly.type
_entity_poly.pdbx_seq_one_letter_code
_entity_poly.pdbx_strand_id
1 'polypeptide(L)'
;MNGNILLRIAAVTAILSFSPAAAAERNPQMDQVIRQIRETAERMRGQLPPEDIAEMLRNADEMERENGKSSFTAPAAKPAPAGDIIAHLEQVHGSTFEWLMRTATCAGYQWENWRTYTITTGTKIPERNTGCKRAFAAYEQYFYAARNGNGAVGKRHLAEYDRLAHEVVNTYSQE
;
A
#
# COMPACT_ATOMS: atom_id res chain seq x y z
N MET A 1 -16.80 26.49 -69.83
CA MET A 1 -16.48 27.92 -69.77
C MET A 1 -16.48 28.34 -68.30
N ASN A 2 -15.32 28.81 -67.81
CA ASN A 2 -15.07 29.73 -66.68
C ASN A 2 -15.54 29.29 -65.28
N GLY A 3 -14.78 29.30 -64.18
CA GLY A 3 -13.47 29.86 -63.86
C GLY A 3 -13.45 30.30 -62.38
N ASN A 4 -12.28 30.20 -61.73
CA ASN A 4 -11.83 30.82 -60.45
C ASN A 4 -12.40 30.29 -59.11
N ILE A 5 -11.59 29.60 -58.27
CA ILE A 5 -10.57 30.12 -57.32
C ILE A 5 -11.16 31.10 -56.30
N LEU A 6 -11.22 30.71 -55.02
CA LEU A 6 -10.60 31.44 -53.90
C LEU A 6 -10.80 30.73 -52.55
N LEU A 7 -9.66 30.38 -51.97
CA LEU A 7 -9.35 30.06 -50.59
C LEU A 7 -10.04 31.02 -49.60
N ARG A 8 -10.70 30.49 -48.56
CA ARG A 8 -10.91 31.22 -47.29
C ARG A 8 -10.57 30.34 -46.10
N ILE A 9 -9.47 30.74 -45.46
CA ILE A 9 -8.98 30.34 -44.15
C ILE A 9 -9.98 30.82 -43.09
N ALA A 10 -10.33 29.96 -42.13
CA ALA A 10 -10.96 30.40 -40.89
C ALA A 10 -10.56 29.48 -39.71
N ALA A 11 -9.55 29.97 -38.98
CA ALA A 11 -9.30 29.83 -37.54
C ALA A 11 -9.95 28.64 -36.80
N VAL A 12 -9.16 27.61 -36.51
CA VAL A 12 -9.45 26.69 -35.41
C VAL A 12 -8.95 27.33 -34.12
N THR A 13 -9.90 27.68 -33.26
CA THR A 13 -9.75 28.23 -31.92
C THR A 13 -8.81 27.37 -31.08
N ALA A 14 -7.67 27.93 -30.67
CA ALA A 14 -6.81 27.34 -29.65
C ALA A 14 -7.58 27.33 -28.33
N ILE A 15 -8.06 26.15 -27.92
CA ILE A 15 -8.56 25.92 -26.57
C ILE A 15 -7.36 26.07 -25.64
N LEU A 16 -7.28 27.22 -24.96
CA LEU A 16 -6.46 27.38 -23.77
C LEU A 16 -7.00 26.41 -22.73
N SER A 17 -6.38 25.24 -22.65
CA SER A 17 -6.55 24.31 -21.54
C SER A 17 -6.11 25.01 -20.27
N PHE A 18 -7.06 25.60 -19.54
CA PHE A 18 -6.90 25.86 -18.13
C PHE A 18 -6.71 24.50 -17.46
N SER A 19 -5.46 24.09 -17.27
CA SER A 19 -5.15 23.08 -16.26
C SER A 19 -5.60 23.66 -14.92
N PRO A 20 -6.57 23.07 -14.22
CA PRO A 20 -6.80 23.45 -12.84
C PRO A 20 -5.48 23.13 -12.13
N ALA A 21 -4.82 24.15 -11.59
CA ALA A 21 -3.84 23.92 -10.55
C ALA A 21 -4.56 23.11 -9.49
N ALA A 22 -4.17 21.84 -9.32
CA ALA A 22 -4.68 21.01 -8.25
C ALA A 22 -4.44 21.78 -6.95
N ALA A 23 -5.52 22.28 -6.34
CA ALA A 23 -5.44 22.87 -5.02
C ALA A 23 -4.82 21.81 -4.11
N ALA A 24 -3.77 22.18 -3.36
CA ALA A 24 -3.15 21.30 -2.39
C ALA A 24 -4.25 20.75 -1.46
N GLU A 25 -4.54 19.46 -1.57
CA GLU A 25 -5.62 18.82 -0.83
C GLU A 25 -5.12 18.59 0.61
N ARG A 26 -5.59 19.42 1.54
CA ARG A 26 -5.34 19.27 2.99
C ARG A 26 -5.64 17.84 3.42
N ASN A 27 -4.78 17.25 4.25
CA ASN A 27 -5.04 15.93 4.83
C ASN A 27 -6.01 16.07 6.04
N PRO A 28 -7.24 15.53 5.97
CA PRO A 28 -8.23 15.67 7.05
C PRO A 28 -7.85 14.90 8.32
N GLN A 29 -7.00 13.87 8.21
CA GLN A 29 -6.47 13.14 9.36
C GLN A 29 -5.48 14.02 10.15
N MET A 30 -4.64 14.78 9.46
CA MET A 30 -3.71 15.71 10.10
C MET A 30 -4.43 16.85 10.82
N ASP A 31 -5.55 17.34 10.27
CA ASP A 31 -6.38 18.35 10.95
C ASP A 31 -6.94 17.83 12.29
N GLN A 32 -7.26 16.54 12.39
CA GLN A 32 -7.69 15.92 13.65
C GLN A 32 -6.55 15.84 14.67
N VAL A 33 -5.35 15.48 14.21
CA VAL A 33 -4.15 15.41 15.07
C VAL A 33 -3.79 16.80 15.60
N ILE A 34 -3.75 17.82 14.74
CA ILE A 34 -3.48 19.22 15.12
C ILE A 34 -4.48 19.69 16.18
N ARG A 35 -5.78 19.41 15.99
CA ARG A 35 -6.81 19.76 16.96
C ARG A 35 -6.57 19.07 18.31
N GLN A 36 -6.26 17.77 18.30
CA GLN A 36 -6.00 17.02 19.53
C GLN A 36 -4.79 17.56 20.29
N ILE A 37 -3.75 18.02 19.59
CA ILE A 37 -2.57 18.63 20.22
C ILE A 37 -2.96 19.95 20.90
N ARG A 38 -3.71 20.81 20.22
CA ARG A 38 -4.20 22.08 20.80
C ARG A 38 -5.07 21.83 22.03
N GLU A 39 -6.02 20.90 21.96
CA GLU A 39 -6.88 20.52 23.08
C GLU A 39 -6.08 19.93 24.25
N THR A 40 -5.02 19.17 23.96
CA THR A 40 -4.14 18.60 24.99
C THR A 40 -3.28 19.67 25.64
N ALA A 41 -2.73 20.61 24.87
CA ALA A 41 -2.00 21.76 25.40
C ALA A 41 -2.90 22.61 26.33
N GLU A 42 -4.16 22.85 25.97
CA GLU A 42 -5.11 23.54 26.83
C GLU A 42 -5.38 22.79 28.14
N ARG A 43 -5.61 21.47 28.08
CA ARG A 43 -5.82 20.64 29.29
C ARG A 43 -4.60 20.61 30.21
N MET A 44 -3.41 20.76 29.66
CA MET A 44 -2.16 20.75 30.39
C MET A 44 -1.72 22.14 30.87
N ARG A 45 -2.48 23.21 30.56
CA ARG A 45 -2.21 24.54 31.11
C ARG A 45 -2.27 24.50 32.64
N GLY A 46 -1.21 24.99 33.27
CA GLY A 46 -1.05 24.96 34.73
C GLY A 46 -0.53 23.63 35.29
N GLN A 47 -0.38 22.59 34.45
CA GLN A 47 0.30 21.33 34.79
C GLN A 47 1.70 21.26 34.19
N LEU A 48 1.91 21.87 33.03
CA LEU A 48 3.21 22.03 32.40
C LEU A 48 3.74 23.45 32.53
N PRO A 49 5.08 23.62 32.48
CA PRO A 49 5.70 24.93 32.30
C PRO A 49 5.13 25.66 31.07
N PRO A 50 4.95 26.99 31.13
CA PRO A 50 4.42 27.77 30.01
C PRO A 50 5.22 27.63 28.71
N GLU A 51 6.53 27.41 28.81
CA GLU A 51 7.44 27.18 27.69
C GLU A 51 7.12 25.90 26.91
N ASP A 52 6.78 24.82 27.62
CA ASP A 52 6.43 23.52 27.04
C ASP A 52 5.08 23.60 26.33
N ILE A 53 4.10 24.28 26.94
CA ILE A 53 2.81 24.57 26.30
C ILE A 53 3.00 25.41 25.04
N ALA A 54 3.84 26.43 25.11
CA ALA A 54 4.14 27.27 23.95
C ALA A 54 4.84 26.47 22.84
N GLU A 55 5.69 25.51 23.19
CA GLU A 55 6.32 24.61 22.22
C GLU A 55 5.32 23.68 21.56
N MET A 56 4.43 23.04 22.33
CA MET A 56 3.37 22.19 21.79
C MET A 56 2.48 22.94 20.80
N LEU A 57 2.13 24.20 21.11
CA LEU A 57 1.33 25.04 20.23
C LEU A 57 2.11 25.46 18.97
N ARG A 58 3.40 25.80 19.09
CA ARG A 58 4.27 26.08 17.92
C ARG A 58 4.37 24.88 16.99
N ASN A 59 4.52 23.68 17.53
CA ASN A 59 4.58 22.45 16.75
C ASN A 59 3.25 22.19 16.02
N ALA A 60 2.11 22.45 16.67
CA ALA A 60 0.80 22.37 16.04
C ALA A 60 0.62 23.36 14.89
N ASP A 61 1.09 24.60 15.05
CA ASP A 61 1.05 25.63 14.00
C ASP A 61 1.97 25.26 12.82
N GLU A 62 3.13 24.66 13.09
CA GLU A 62 4.02 24.14 12.06
C GLU A 62 3.38 23.00 11.27
N MET A 63 2.78 22.02 11.94
CA MET A 63 2.05 20.92 11.30
C MET A 63 0.87 21.42 10.47
N GLU A 64 0.13 22.44 10.91
CA GLU A 64 -0.96 23.03 10.13
C GLU A 64 -0.45 23.70 8.86
N ARG A 65 0.65 24.44 8.97
CA ARG A 65 1.32 25.08 7.84
C ARG A 65 1.88 24.05 6.87
N GLU A 66 2.44 22.95 7.36
CA GLU A 66 2.87 21.84 6.53
C GLU A 66 1.69 21.10 5.88
N ASN A 67 0.58 20.89 6.60
CA ASN A 67 -0.63 20.28 6.04
C ASN A 67 -1.25 21.13 4.93
N GLY A 68 -1.16 22.46 5.02
CA GLY A 68 -1.61 23.38 3.97
C GLY A 68 -0.65 23.51 2.78
N LYS A 69 0.64 23.19 2.97
CA LYS A 69 1.67 23.22 1.92
C LYS A 69 1.88 21.87 1.25
N SER A 70 1.58 20.80 1.97
CA SER A 70 1.88 19.45 1.56
C SER A 70 0.68 18.88 0.83
N SER A 71 0.82 18.75 -0.48
CA SER A 71 0.26 17.59 -1.16
C SER A 71 0.97 16.34 -0.62
N PHE A 72 0.67 15.94 0.62
CA PHE A 72 1.06 14.61 1.11
C PHE A 72 0.12 13.58 0.48
N THR A 73 0.00 13.62 -0.85
CA THR A 73 -0.26 12.44 -1.64
C THR A 73 1.02 11.63 -1.49
N ALA A 74 0.99 10.57 -0.67
CA ALA A 74 1.96 9.50 -0.87
C ALA A 74 1.99 9.25 -2.38
N PRO A 75 3.16 9.32 -3.06
CA PRO A 75 3.19 9.16 -4.51
C PRO A 75 2.42 7.89 -4.80
N ALA A 76 1.36 8.00 -5.62
CA ALA A 76 0.59 6.83 -6.02
C ALA A 76 1.61 5.77 -6.43
N ALA A 77 1.59 4.62 -5.74
CA ALA A 77 2.62 3.61 -5.88
C ALA A 77 2.83 3.41 -7.38
N LYS A 78 4.03 3.75 -7.88
CA LYS A 78 4.33 3.51 -9.29
C LYS A 78 4.05 2.03 -9.53
N PRO A 79 3.30 1.67 -10.59
CA PRO A 79 3.06 0.27 -10.88
C PRO A 79 4.41 -0.43 -10.88
N ALA A 80 4.50 -1.51 -10.10
CA ALA A 80 5.75 -2.27 -9.97
C ALA A 80 6.30 -2.58 -11.37
N PRO A 81 7.61 -2.38 -11.61
CA PRO A 81 8.23 -2.84 -12.86
C PRO A 81 7.88 -4.30 -13.11
N ALA A 82 7.47 -4.64 -14.33
CA ALA A 82 7.12 -6.01 -14.67
C ALA A 82 8.27 -6.96 -14.31
N GLY A 83 7.99 -7.94 -13.44
CA GLY A 83 8.99 -8.90 -12.95
C GLY A 83 9.66 -8.55 -11.61
N ASP A 84 9.38 -7.38 -11.01
CA ASP A 84 9.83 -7.08 -9.65
C ASP A 84 8.82 -7.56 -8.60
N ILE A 85 9.00 -8.80 -8.14
CA ILE A 85 8.11 -9.42 -7.15
C ILE A 85 8.06 -8.66 -5.81
N ILE A 86 9.14 -8.00 -5.41
CA ILE A 86 9.16 -7.26 -4.14
C ILE A 86 8.25 -6.04 -4.25
N ALA A 87 8.42 -5.25 -5.30
CA ALA A 87 7.57 -4.09 -5.57
C ALA A 87 6.10 -4.51 -5.76
N HIS A 88 5.84 -5.65 -6.41
CA HIS A 88 4.49 -6.21 -6.53
C HIS A 88 3.86 -6.49 -5.16
N LEU A 89 4.56 -7.24 -4.31
CA LEU A 89 4.06 -7.60 -2.98
C LEU A 89 3.90 -6.37 -2.07
N GLU A 90 4.79 -5.39 -2.18
CA GLU A 90 4.64 -4.12 -1.48
C GLU A 90 3.37 -3.37 -1.91
N GLN A 91 3.13 -3.32 -3.23
CA GLN A 91 1.96 -2.66 -3.80
C GLN A 91 0.65 -3.36 -3.43
N VAL A 92 0.61 -4.70 -3.44
CA VAL A 92 -0.62 -5.48 -3.24
C VAL A 92 -0.87 -5.79 -1.76
N HIS A 93 0.18 -5.98 -0.96
CA HIS A 93 0.08 -6.48 0.41
C HIS A 93 0.75 -5.60 1.47
N GLY A 94 1.18 -4.37 1.14
CA GLY A 94 1.66 -3.39 2.10
C GLY A 94 2.90 -3.84 2.86
N SER A 95 3.93 -4.27 2.13
CA SER A 95 5.21 -4.80 2.64
C SER A 95 5.09 -6.06 3.53
N THR A 96 3.92 -6.69 3.60
CA THR A 96 3.75 -7.96 4.30
C THR A 96 4.00 -9.11 3.33
N PHE A 97 5.22 -9.67 3.33
CA PHE A 97 5.55 -10.79 2.45
C PHE A 97 4.88 -12.11 2.84
N GLU A 98 4.41 -12.28 4.09
CA GLU A 98 3.61 -13.44 4.53
C GLU A 98 2.11 -13.16 4.48
N TRP A 99 1.63 -12.52 3.42
CA TRP A 99 0.24 -12.05 3.35
C TRP A 99 -0.80 -13.17 3.47
N LEU A 100 -0.46 -14.39 3.04
CA LEU A 100 -1.37 -15.54 3.06
C LEU A 100 -1.90 -15.87 4.46
N MET A 101 -1.12 -15.63 5.52
CA MET A 101 -1.52 -15.88 6.91
C MET A 101 -2.71 -15.01 7.36
N ARG A 102 -2.94 -13.88 6.67
CA ARG A 102 -4.03 -12.93 6.96
C ARG A 102 -5.33 -13.28 6.24
N THR A 103 -5.30 -14.31 5.38
CA THR A 103 -6.49 -14.78 4.68
C THR A 103 -7.23 -15.80 5.51
N ALA A 104 -8.57 -15.79 5.46
CA ALA A 104 -9.38 -16.85 6.06
C ALA A 104 -9.01 -18.23 5.48
N THR A 105 -8.62 -18.27 4.20
CA THR A 105 -8.25 -19.49 3.49
C THR A 105 -7.07 -20.23 4.10
N CYS A 106 -6.07 -19.58 4.66
CA CYS A 106 -4.98 -20.28 5.36
C CYS A 106 -4.84 -19.84 6.83
N ALA A 107 -5.95 -19.43 7.46
CA ALA A 107 -5.95 -19.00 8.84
C ALA A 107 -5.37 -20.07 9.79
N GLY A 108 -4.45 -19.64 10.65
CA GLY A 108 -3.73 -20.49 11.60
C GLY A 108 -2.42 -21.08 11.07
N TYR A 109 -2.19 -21.08 9.74
CA TYR A 109 -0.86 -21.34 9.20
C TYR A 109 0.08 -20.18 9.53
N GLN A 110 1.22 -20.50 10.10
CA GLN A 110 2.29 -19.58 10.48
C GLN A 110 3.65 -20.19 10.17
N TRP A 111 4.68 -19.36 10.12
CA TRP A 111 6.07 -19.77 9.93
C TRP A 111 6.47 -20.95 10.84
N GLU A 112 6.07 -20.90 12.10
CA GLU A 112 6.47 -21.85 13.13
C GLU A 112 5.76 -23.21 13.01
N ASN A 113 4.59 -23.26 12.38
CA ASN A 113 3.70 -24.41 12.47
C ASN A 113 3.27 -24.99 11.12
N TRP A 114 3.61 -24.36 9.98
CA TRP A 114 3.01 -24.69 8.69
C TRP A 114 3.17 -26.16 8.27
N ARG A 115 4.22 -26.84 8.74
CA ARG A 115 4.46 -28.26 8.42
C ARG A 115 3.44 -29.18 9.07
N THR A 116 3.10 -28.91 10.32
CA THR A 116 2.32 -29.81 11.18
C THR A 116 0.88 -29.38 11.31
N TYR A 117 0.61 -28.07 11.26
CA TYR A 117 -0.74 -27.54 11.32
C TYR A 117 -1.60 -28.06 10.17
N THR A 118 -2.88 -28.30 10.47
CA THR A 118 -3.90 -28.63 9.48
C THR A 118 -5.21 -27.98 9.91
N ILE A 119 -5.85 -27.32 8.96
CA ILE A 119 -7.22 -26.84 9.09
C ILE A 119 -8.13 -28.07 9.19
N THR A 120 -9.14 -27.99 10.07
CA THR A 120 -10.07 -29.10 10.34
C THR A 120 -11.52 -28.78 9.95
N THR A 121 -11.79 -27.55 9.49
CA THR A 121 -13.13 -27.05 9.19
C THR A 121 -13.20 -26.37 7.83
N GLY A 122 -14.29 -26.58 7.09
CA GLY A 122 -14.49 -26.09 5.71
C GLY A 122 -14.61 -27.25 4.71
N THR A 123 -14.54 -26.96 3.41
CA THR A 123 -14.59 -28.00 2.38
C THR A 123 -13.20 -28.30 1.81
N LYS A 124 -13.06 -29.44 1.11
CA LYS A 124 -11.81 -29.87 0.42
C LYS A 124 -10.56 -29.70 1.28
N ILE A 125 -10.69 -30.10 2.56
CA ILE A 125 -9.70 -29.84 3.60
C ILE A 125 -8.32 -30.43 3.28
N PRO A 126 -8.20 -31.68 2.78
CA PRO A 126 -6.90 -32.21 2.38
C PRO A 126 -6.22 -31.37 1.29
N GLU A 127 -6.96 -30.95 0.27
CA GLU A 127 -6.44 -30.18 -0.86
C GLU A 127 -6.07 -28.75 -0.45
N ARG A 128 -6.94 -28.10 0.33
CA ARG A 128 -6.68 -26.77 0.91
C ARG A 128 -5.45 -26.78 1.80
N ASN A 129 -5.32 -27.76 2.70
CA ASN A 129 -4.14 -27.92 3.54
C ASN A 129 -2.87 -28.15 2.70
N THR A 130 -2.96 -29.01 1.67
CA THR A 130 -1.84 -29.24 0.75
C THR A 130 -1.42 -27.95 0.05
N GLY A 131 -2.38 -27.15 -0.41
CA GLY A 131 -2.16 -25.85 -1.02
C GLY A 131 -1.45 -24.87 -0.08
N CYS A 132 -1.99 -24.64 1.13
CA CYS A 132 -1.39 -23.75 2.12
C CYS A 132 0.04 -24.21 2.46
N LYS A 133 0.26 -25.51 2.68
CA LYS A 133 1.60 -26.07 2.97
C LYS A 133 2.59 -25.83 1.83
N ARG A 134 2.17 -25.98 0.57
CA ARG A 134 3.03 -25.71 -0.59
C ARG A 134 3.44 -24.25 -0.66
N ALA A 135 2.52 -23.32 -0.43
CA ALA A 135 2.82 -21.90 -0.40
C ALA A 135 3.86 -21.59 0.70
N PHE A 136 3.60 -22.00 1.95
CA PHE A 136 4.54 -21.76 3.04
C PHE A 136 5.90 -22.46 2.86
N ALA A 137 5.95 -23.62 2.20
CA ALA A 137 7.21 -24.24 1.82
C ALA A 137 8.03 -23.37 0.85
N ALA A 138 7.39 -22.74 -0.13
CA ALA A 138 8.07 -21.80 -1.03
C ALA A 138 8.55 -20.55 -0.28
N TYR A 139 7.74 -20.02 0.63
CA TYR A 139 8.14 -18.89 1.46
C TYR A 139 9.36 -19.20 2.35
N GLU A 140 9.42 -20.42 2.89
CA GLU A 140 10.60 -20.89 3.62
C GLU A 140 11.87 -20.94 2.76
N GLN A 141 11.77 -21.44 1.53
CA GLN A 141 12.91 -21.43 0.62
C GLN A 141 13.35 -20.00 0.30
N TYR A 142 12.41 -19.05 0.17
CA TYR A 142 12.73 -17.62 0.07
C TYR A 142 13.52 -17.14 1.29
N PHE A 143 13.02 -17.42 2.50
CA PHE A 143 13.66 -16.97 3.73
C PHE A 143 15.10 -17.48 3.86
N TYR A 144 15.33 -18.78 3.62
CA TYR A 144 16.69 -19.33 3.66
C TYR A 144 17.60 -18.77 2.56
N ALA A 145 17.10 -18.60 1.34
CA ALA A 145 17.88 -18.01 0.26
C ALA A 145 18.24 -16.55 0.54
N ALA A 146 17.29 -15.76 1.04
CA ALA A 146 17.50 -14.37 1.43
C ALA A 146 18.51 -14.24 2.58
N ARG A 147 18.38 -15.07 3.62
CA ARG A 147 19.30 -15.13 4.76
C ARG A 147 20.74 -15.46 4.34
N ASN A 148 20.91 -16.30 3.33
CA ASN A 148 22.21 -16.70 2.81
C ASN A 148 22.76 -15.72 1.74
N GLY A 149 22.13 -14.56 1.55
CA GLY A 149 22.55 -13.54 0.58
C GLY A 149 22.23 -13.90 -0.88
N ASN A 150 21.48 -14.97 -1.14
CA ASN A 150 21.12 -15.41 -2.47
C ASN A 150 19.82 -14.77 -2.95
N GLY A 151 19.85 -13.45 -3.14
CA GLY A 151 18.67 -12.64 -3.46
C GLY A 151 17.95 -13.07 -4.75
N ALA A 152 18.68 -13.52 -5.78
CA ALA A 152 18.06 -13.99 -7.03
C ALA A 152 17.26 -15.28 -6.85
N VAL A 153 17.80 -16.26 -6.11
CA VAL A 153 17.06 -17.47 -5.75
C VAL A 153 15.89 -17.14 -4.82
N GLY A 154 16.11 -16.24 -3.85
CA GLY A 154 15.06 -15.76 -2.96
C GLY A 154 13.88 -15.18 -3.72
N LYS A 155 14.11 -14.25 -4.67
CA LYS A 155 13.06 -13.66 -5.49
C LYS A 155 12.25 -14.70 -6.28
N ARG A 156 12.88 -15.77 -6.78
CA ARG A 156 12.16 -16.87 -7.45
C ARG A 156 11.23 -17.62 -6.50
N HIS A 157 11.70 -17.93 -5.29
CA HIS A 157 10.86 -18.59 -4.29
C HIS A 157 9.74 -17.69 -3.77
N LEU A 158 9.98 -16.38 -3.67
CA LEU A 158 8.98 -15.41 -3.28
C LEU A 158 7.89 -15.27 -4.35
N ALA A 159 8.26 -15.28 -5.63
CA ALA A 159 7.30 -15.29 -6.74
C ALA A 159 6.48 -16.58 -6.76
N GLU A 160 7.11 -17.72 -6.46
CA GLU A 160 6.41 -19.00 -6.35
C GLU A 160 5.46 -19.04 -5.15
N TYR A 161 5.87 -18.48 -4.00
CA TYR A 161 4.98 -18.30 -2.85
C TYR A 161 3.75 -17.51 -3.23
N ASP A 162 3.94 -16.35 -3.85
CA ASP A 162 2.84 -15.45 -4.23
C ASP A 162 1.85 -16.12 -5.20
N ARG A 163 2.39 -16.80 -6.22
CA ARG A 163 1.60 -17.58 -7.18
C ARG A 163 0.76 -18.67 -6.49
N LEU A 164 1.38 -19.45 -5.59
CA LEU A 164 0.70 -20.52 -4.85
C LEU A 164 -0.32 -19.97 -3.85
N ALA A 165 -0.01 -18.86 -3.19
CA ALA A 165 -0.90 -18.20 -2.26
C ALA A 165 -2.17 -17.70 -2.98
N HIS A 166 -2.02 -17.06 -4.14
CA HIS A 166 -3.14 -16.69 -4.99
C HIS A 166 -3.92 -17.89 -5.52
N GLU A 167 -3.25 -18.96 -5.96
CA GLU A 167 -3.91 -20.20 -6.40
C GLU A 167 -4.85 -20.75 -5.32
N VAL A 168 -4.36 -20.82 -4.08
CA VAL A 168 -5.12 -21.33 -2.93
C VAL A 168 -6.27 -20.39 -2.56
N VAL A 169 -6.00 -19.09 -2.44
CA VAL A 169 -7.03 -18.10 -2.08
C VAL A 169 -8.12 -18.03 -3.15
N ASN A 170 -7.76 -17.99 -4.43
CA ASN A 170 -8.75 -17.93 -5.52
C ASN A 170 -9.60 -19.20 -5.57
N THR A 171 -9.05 -20.35 -5.17
CA THR A 171 -9.79 -21.62 -5.16
C THR A 171 -10.76 -21.72 -3.97
N TYR A 172 -10.40 -21.17 -2.81
CA TYR A 172 -11.09 -21.45 -1.53
C TYR A 172 -11.53 -20.19 -0.75
N SER A 173 -11.56 -19.01 -1.38
CA SER A 173 -11.98 -17.74 -0.73
C SER A 173 -13.49 -17.51 -0.68
N GLN A 174 -14.27 -18.32 -1.39
CA GLN A 174 -15.74 -18.21 -1.48
C GLN A 174 -16.47 -19.18 -0.54
N GLU A 175 -15.76 -19.73 0.46
CA GLU A 175 -16.26 -20.70 1.45
C GLU A 175 -16.34 -20.09 2.84
#